data_AF-A0A937FEF0-F1
#
_entry.id   AF-A0A937FEF0-F1
#
_cell.length_a   1.000
_cell.length_b   1.000
_cell.length_c   1.000
_cell.angle_alpha   90.00
_cell.angle_beta   90.00
_cell.angle_gamma   90.00
#
_symmetry.space_group_name_H-M   'P 1'
#
loop_
_entity.id
_entity.type
_entity.pdbx_description
1 polymer ?
#
loop_
_entity_poly.entity_id
_entity_poly.type
_entity_poly.pdbx_seq_one_letter_code
_entity_poly.pdbx_strand_id
1 'polypeptide(L)'
;MEQIIESDYKREITHSDYSDAHKKIKRGGWSRVLNLHITENKITFLKEELGLKGGLLKANDKFIEFGTSPHITPIWVGGVFFAALILIISGGIKFPNELNTVQFIIPLIISLSCLLFFVIYYFTIPKKEEIWNREDGLVTFPGLMWQKDVTMQIEKIMFLMSAPSHTGGGAYILQIRRPDHGYTPHLAPIGGQNCYEDLSYLLWYMDKSRPLPPGDIFDAYRERDYERRKAAGFPPPLFQSTFDTPEATPEQQQERERIGGW
;
A
#
# COMPACT_ATOMS: atom_id res chain seq x y z
N MET A 1 20.15 -25.78 12.34
CA MET A 1 18.80 -26.22 11.96
C MET A 1 17.80 -25.39 12.76
N GLU A 2 17.53 -24.17 12.30
CA GLU A 2 16.33 -23.45 12.72
C GLU A 2 15.30 -23.72 11.63
N GLN A 3 14.31 -24.55 11.96
CA GLN A 3 13.08 -24.61 11.18
C GLN A 3 12.41 -23.24 11.33
N ILE A 4 12.69 -22.35 10.37
CA ILE A 4 11.85 -21.18 10.12
C ILE A 4 10.47 -21.78 9.87
N ILE A 5 9.56 -21.58 10.83
CA ILE A 5 8.14 -21.80 10.62
C ILE A 5 7.81 -20.92 9.42
N GLU A 6 7.69 -21.56 8.25
CA GLU A 6 7.24 -20.96 7.02
C GLU A 6 5.77 -20.62 7.26
N SER A 7 5.56 -19.50 7.97
CA SER A 7 4.24 -19.00 8.28
C SER A 7 3.54 -18.79 6.95
N ASP A 8 2.41 -19.45 6.76
CA ASP A 8 1.67 -19.37 5.52
C ASP A 8 1.15 -17.92 5.32
N TYR A 9 1.78 -17.19 4.40
CA TYR A 9 1.38 -15.83 4.01
C TYR A 9 0.32 -15.85 2.91
N LYS A 10 -0.18 -17.03 2.54
CA LYS A 10 -1.35 -17.15 1.69
C LYS A 10 -2.57 -16.66 2.45
N ARG A 11 -3.33 -15.79 1.80
CA ARG A 11 -4.63 -15.32 2.26
C ARG A 11 -5.67 -15.78 1.25
N GLU A 12 -6.86 -16.14 1.74
CA GLU A 12 -7.96 -16.49 0.85
C GLU A 12 -8.32 -15.27 0.00
N ILE A 13 -8.56 -15.50 -1.30
CA ILE A 13 -8.96 -14.43 -2.21
C ILE A 13 -10.34 -13.95 -1.79
N THR A 14 -10.42 -12.74 -1.24
CA THR A 14 -11.69 -12.16 -0.81
C THR A 14 -12.41 -11.46 -1.96
N HIS A 15 -11.66 -10.94 -2.94
CA HIS A 15 -12.21 -10.22 -4.09
C HIS A 15 -11.50 -10.64 -5.38
N SER A 16 -12.27 -10.87 -6.44
CA SER A 16 -11.75 -11.34 -7.72
C SER A 16 -11.92 -10.35 -8.87
N ASP A 17 -12.72 -9.30 -8.67
CA ASP A 17 -13.02 -8.27 -9.68
C ASP A 17 -13.65 -7.03 -9.02
N TYR A 18 -13.72 -5.94 -9.78
CA TYR A 18 -14.35 -4.67 -9.41
C TYR A 18 -15.74 -4.51 -10.03
N SER A 19 -16.55 -5.57 -9.98
CA SER A 19 -17.84 -5.73 -10.70
C SER A 19 -18.80 -4.53 -10.60
N ASP A 20 -18.84 -3.83 -9.47
CA ASP A 20 -19.66 -2.62 -9.28
C ASP A 20 -18.92 -1.28 -9.51
N ALA A 21 -17.59 -1.27 -9.44
CA ALA A 21 -16.80 -0.06 -9.65
C ALA A 21 -16.73 0.32 -11.15
N HIS A 22 -16.67 -0.67 -12.05
CA HIS A 22 -16.58 -0.44 -13.50
C HIS A 22 -17.71 0.43 -14.08
N LYS A 23 -18.95 0.30 -13.56
CA LYS A 23 -20.09 1.14 -13.98
C LYS A 23 -19.93 2.61 -13.58
N LYS A 24 -19.20 2.89 -12.49
CA LYS A 24 -19.00 4.25 -11.94
C LYS A 24 -17.69 4.91 -12.41
N ILE A 25 -16.70 4.15 -12.90
CA ILE A 25 -15.48 4.70 -13.54
C ILE A 25 -15.84 5.55 -14.78
N LYS A 26 -16.88 5.16 -15.52
CA LYS A 26 -17.37 5.87 -16.71
C LYS A 26 -17.78 7.34 -16.46
N ARG A 27 -18.11 7.72 -15.23
CA ARG A 27 -18.60 9.08 -14.93
C ARG A 27 -17.51 10.10 -14.57
N GLY A 28 -16.23 9.73 -14.42
CA GLY A 28 -15.23 10.76 -14.12
C GLY A 28 -13.75 10.41 -13.86
N GLY A 29 -13.19 9.26 -14.25
CA GLY A 29 -11.77 9.09 -13.90
C GLY A 29 -11.05 7.83 -14.35
N TRP A 30 -10.91 7.63 -15.66
CA TRP A 30 -9.83 6.78 -16.17
C TRP A 30 -8.46 7.48 -16.13
N SER A 31 -8.41 8.81 -16.06
CA SER A 31 -7.18 9.60 -16.16
C SER A 31 -6.18 9.46 -15.02
N ARG A 32 -6.57 8.81 -13.91
CA ARG A 32 -5.71 8.59 -12.74
C ARG A 32 -5.38 7.12 -12.51
N VAL A 33 -5.92 6.22 -13.34
CA VAL A 33 -5.59 4.79 -13.24
C VAL A 33 -4.19 4.60 -13.82
N LEU A 34 -3.32 3.95 -13.05
CA LEU A 34 -1.98 3.63 -13.48
C LEU A 34 -1.99 2.32 -14.28
N ASN A 35 -1.19 2.27 -15.35
CA ASN A 35 -0.98 1.04 -16.10
C ASN A 35 -0.02 0.13 -15.34
N LEU A 36 -0.20 -1.18 -15.46
CA LEU A 36 0.71 -2.19 -14.92
C LEU A 36 1.97 -2.30 -15.80
N HIS A 37 2.76 -1.23 -15.83
CA HIS A 37 3.96 -1.10 -16.65
C HIS A 37 5.10 -0.55 -15.81
N ILE A 38 6.27 -1.18 -15.90
CA ILE A 38 7.47 -0.78 -15.17
C ILE A 38 8.16 0.33 -15.98
N THR A 39 8.06 1.58 -15.52
CA THR A 39 8.62 2.74 -16.21
C THR A 39 9.93 3.21 -15.62
N GLU A 40 10.12 3.04 -14.31
CA GLU A 40 11.23 3.62 -13.56
C GLU A 40 12.20 2.54 -13.07
N ASN A 41 13.50 2.77 -13.31
CA ASN A 41 14.57 1.82 -12.96
C ASN A 41 15.51 2.31 -11.86
N LYS A 42 15.40 3.58 -11.45
CA LYS A 42 16.32 4.21 -10.48
C LYS A 42 16.11 3.78 -9.04
N ILE A 43 15.30 2.77 -8.81
CA ILE A 43 14.76 2.45 -7.51
C ILE A 43 15.70 1.48 -6.81
N THR A 44 16.75 2.02 -6.19
CA THR A 44 17.55 1.25 -5.22
C THR A 44 17.05 1.62 -3.85
N PHE A 45 16.09 0.86 -3.34
CA PHE A 45 15.70 1.06 -1.95
C PHE A 45 16.69 0.37 -1.02
N LEU A 46 17.32 1.17 -0.16
CA LEU A 46 18.07 0.63 0.95
C LEU A 46 17.10 0.21 2.06
N LYS A 47 17.45 -0.85 2.77
CA LYS A 47 16.69 -1.39 3.90
C LYS A 47 16.35 -0.32 4.93
N GLU A 48 17.28 0.61 5.16
CA GLU A 48 17.11 1.73 6.06
C GLU A 48 16.04 2.73 5.56
N GLU A 49 16.00 3.01 4.25
CA GLU A 49 15.06 3.97 3.66
C GLU A 49 13.62 3.43 3.64
N LEU A 50 13.43 2.15 3.32
CA LEU A 50 12.10 1.50 3.38
C LEU A 50 11.62 1.27 4.80
N GLY A 51 12.53 1.03 5.75
CA GLY A 51 12.18 0.95 7.18
C GLY A 51 11.72 2.30 7.74
N LEU A 52 12.38 3.40 7.36
CA LEU A 52 12.07 4.74 7.86
C LEU A 52 10.86 5.40 7.17
N LYS A 53 10.66 5.18 5.86
CA LYS A 53 9.59 5.84 5.08
C LYS A 53 8.38 4.96 4.79
N GLY A 54 8.59 3.65 4.59
CA GLY A 54 7.55 2.71 4.16
C GLY A 54 7.02 1.79 5.27
N GLY A 55 7.61 1.83 6.48
CA GLY A 55 7.19 0.96 7.57
C GLY A 55 7.42 -0.53 7.29
N LEU A 56 8.42 -0.88 6.47
CA LEU A 56 8.73 -2.26 6.11
C LEU A 56 8.98 -3.13 7.37
N LEU A 57 8.15 -4.15 7.59
CA LEU A 57 8.32 -5.08 8.71
C LEU A 57 9.21 -6.26 8.32
N LYS A 58 8.93 -6.87 7.17
CA LYS A 58 9.63 -8.07 6.70
C LYS A 58 9.63 -8.13 5.18
N ALA A 59 10.76 -8.53 4.60
CA ALA A 59 10.91 -8.72 3.16
C ALA A 59 11.80 -9.92 2.88
N ASN A 60 11.39 -10.74 1.91
CA ASN A 60 12.20 -11.83 1.35
C ASN A 60 11.80 -12.08 -0.12
N ASP A 61 12.30 -13.16 -0.72
CA ASP A 61 12.01 -13.57 -2.09
C ASP A 61 10.57 -14.07 -2.33
N LYS A 62 9.76 -14.24 -1.28
CA LYS A 62 8.40 -14.80 -1.33
C LYS A 62 7.31 -13.79 -1.01
N PHE A 63 7.52 -12.91 -0.04
CA PHE A 63 6.59 -11.86 0.34
C PHE A 63 7.28 -10.61 0.91
N ILE A 64 6.55 -9.49 0.84
CA ILE A 64 6.82 -8.25 1.59
C ILE A 64 5.65 -7.98 2.53
N GLU A 65 5.95 -7.62 3.77
CA GLU A 65 4.98 -7.22 4.77
C GLU A 65 5.28 -5.78 5.22
N PHE A 66 4.27 -4.91 5.09
CA PHE A 66 4.32 -3.52 5.55
C PHE A 66 3.57 -3.38 6.86
N GLY A 67 4.14 -2.55 7.75
CA GLY A 67 3.57 -2.24 9.04
C GLY A 67 2.39 -1.31 8.90
N THR A 68 1.19 -1.82 9.14
CA THR A 68 0.02 -0.96 9.26
C THR A 68 -0.08 -0.44 10.69
N SER A 69 -0.39 0.85 10.85
CA SER A 69 -0.63 1.46 12.16
C SER A 69 -2.06 2.01 12.22
N PRO A 70 -3.05 1.12 12.34
CA PRO A 70 -4.46 1.48 12.17
C PRO A 70 -4.97 2.33 13.36
N HIS A 71 -4.22 2.37 14.46
CA HIS A 71 -4.50 3.19 15.64
C HIS A 71 -4.08 4.67 15.52
N ILE A 72 -3.25 5.05 14.53
CA ILE A 72 -2.80 6.45 14.37
C ILE A 72 -4.01 7.36 14.11
N THR A 73 -4.90 6.97 13.19
CA THR A 73 -6.08 7.77 12.83
C THR A 73 -7.00 8.04 14.04
N PRO A 74 -7.44 7.04 14.83
CA PRO A 74 -8.27 7.32 16.00
C PRO A 74 -7.54 8.14 17.07
N ILE A 75 -6.23 7.97 17.27
CA ILE A 75 -5.46 8.78 18.23
C ILE A 75 -5.43 10.25 17.78
N TRP A 76 -5.04 10.53 16.53
CA TRP A 76 -4.92 11.90 16.04
C TRP A 76 -6.27 12.60 15.95
N VAL A 77 -7.24 11.97 15.27
CA VAL A 77 -8.55 12.58 15.05
C VAL A 77 -9.34 12.65 16.37
N GLY A 78 -9.32 11.58 17.17
CA GLY A 78 -9.91 11.58 18.51
C GLY A 78 -9.27 12.63 19.43
N GLY A 79 -7.94 12.78 19.37
CA GLY A 79 -7.22 13.80 20.13
C GLY A 79 -7.61 15.23 19.75
N VAL A 80 -7.86 15.51 18.47
CA VAL A 80 -8.39 16.82 18.02
C VAL A 80 -9.76 17.09 18.62
N PHE A 81 -10.66 16.11 18.62
CA PHE A 81 -11.99 16.27 19.22
C PHE A 81 -11.94 16.39 20.74
N PHE A 82 -11.00 15.71 21.40
CA PHE A 82 -10.75 15.87 22.82
C PHE A 82 -10.23 17.27 23.17
N ALA A 83 -9.26 17.79 22.42
CA ALA A 83 -8.76 19.16 22.59
C ALA A 83 -9.87 20.20 22.34
N ALA A 84 -10.70 20.01 21.31
CA ALA A 84 -11.85 20.86 21.05
C ALA A 84 -12.86 20.85 22.22
N LEU A 85 -13.14 19.67 22.80
CA LEU A 85 -14.01 19.53 23.97
C LEU A 85 -13.47 20.32 25.18
N ILE A 86 -12.16 20.23 25.45
CA ILE A 86 -11.51 20.99 26.52
C ILE A 86 -11.67 22.50 26.29
N LEU A 87 -11.39 22.97 25.08
CA LEU A 87 -11.48 24.40 24.73
C LEU A 87 -12.90 24.97 24.85
N ILE A 88 -13.91 24.17 24.52
CA ILE A 88 -15.32 24.54 24.67
C ILE A 88 -15.68 24.65 26.16
N ILE A 89 -15.33 23.64 26.97
CA ILE A 89 -15.65 23.59 28.40
C ILE A 89 -14.89 24.67 29.19
N SER A 90 -13.62 24.91 28.86
CA SER A 90 -12.78 25.88 29.57
C SER A 90 -13.11 27.34 29.23
N GLY A 91 -14.08 27.60 28.35
CA GLY A 91 -14.38 28.94 27.84
C GLY A 91 -13.24 29.54 27.00
N GLY A 92 -12.32 28.70 26.50
CA GLY A 92 -11.16 29.14 25.70
C GLY A 92 -11.55 29.68 24.33
N ILE A 93 -12.72 29.27 23.82
CA ILE A 93 -13.33 29.87 22.64
C ILE A 93 -14.19 31.05 23.11
N LYS A 94 -13.70 32.27 22.89
CA LYS A 94 -14.46 33.50 23.11
C LYS A 94 -15.53 33.63 22.04
N PHE A 95 -16.68 33.08 22.34
CA PHE A 95 -17.89 33.25 21.55
C PHE A 95 -18.35 34.71 21.63
N PRO A 96 -18.78 35.35 20.52
CA PRO A 96 -19.34 36.69 20.56
C PRO A 96 -20.49 36.75 21.58
N ASN A 97 -20.63 37.88 22.28
CA ASN A 97 -21.45 38.06 23.50
C ASN A 97 -22.95 37.71 23.40
N GLU A 98 -23.43 37.25 22.24
CA GLU A 98 -24.82 36.85 21.98
C GLU A 98 -24.93 35.40 21.47
N LEU A 99 -24.14 34.48 22.04
CA LEU A 99 -24.34 33.07 21.74
C LEU A 99 -25.55 32.51 22.51
N ASN A 100 -26.58 32.09 21.78
CA ASN A 100 -27.71 31.35 22.36
C ASN A 100 -27.20 30.01 22.92
N THR A 101 -27.82 29.51 23.99
CA THR A 101 -27.51 28.21 24.63
C THR A 101 -27.33 27.07 23.62
N VAL A 102 -28.08 27.10 22.51
CA VAL A 102 -28.02 26.14 21.40
C VAL A 102 -26.66 26.14 20.70
N GLN A 103 -26.04 27.31 20.49
CA GLN A 103 -24.77 27.44 19.79
C GLN A 103 -23.58 26.94 20.60
N PHE A 104 -23.73 26.81 21.93
CA PHE A 104 -22.75 26.15 22.80
C PHE A 104 -22.99 24.62 22.88
N ILE A 105 -24.25 24.20 22.99
CA ILE A 105 -24.61 22.79 23.15
C ILE A 105 -24.32 21.96 21.88
N ILE A 106 -24.59 22.49 20.68
CA ILE A 106 -24.41 21.74 19.43
C ILE A 106 -22.93 21.32 19.23
N PRO A 107 -21.94 22.24 19.29
CA PRO A 107 -20.53 21.87 19.17
C PRO A 107 -20.09 20.89 20.25
N LEU A 108 -20.57 21.04 21.49
CA LEU A 108 -20.26 20.15 22.59
C LEU A 108 -20.71 18.71 22.29
N ILE A 109 -21.95 18.53 21.82
CA ILE A 109 -22.50 17.22 21.46
C ILE A 109 -21.73 16.61 20.30
N ILE A 110 -21.40 17.41 19.27
CA ILE A 110 -20.63 16.93 18.11
C ILE A 110 -19.25 16.46 18.56
N SER A 111 -18.50 17.28 19.32
CA SER A 111 -17.18 16.93 19.82
C SER A 111 -17.20 15.68 20.68
N LEU A 112 -18.19 15.55 21.58
CA LEU A 112 -18.34 14.36 22.42
C LEU A 112 -18.70 13.12 21.59
N SER A 113 -19.63 13.23 20.64
CA SER A 113 -20.05 12.11 19.79
C SER A 113 -18.91 11.63 18.90
N CYS A 114 -18.16 12.54 18.29
CA CYS A 114 -16.98 12.21 17.50
C CYS A 114 -15.87 11.59 18.35
N LEU A 115 -15.61 12.13 19.56
CA LEU A 115 -14.65 11.53 20.49
C LEU A 115 -15.03 10.09 20.83
N LEU A 116 -16.29 9.86 21.24
CA LEU A 116 -16.78 8.52 21.58
C LEU A 116 -16.69 7.57 20.38
N PHE A 117 -17.01 8.04 19.17
CA PHE A 117 -16.85 7.26 17.95
C PHE A 117 -15.40 6.80 17.74
N PHE A 118 -14.41 7.69 17.86
CA PHE A 118 -13.00 7.34 17.68
C PHE A 118 -12.44 6.48 18.83
N VAL A 119 -12.94 6.65 20.06
CA VAL A 119 -12.61 5.78 21.20
C VAL A 119 -13.14 4.37 20.95
N ILE A 120 -14.41 4.22 20.58
CA ILE A 120 -14.98 2.91 20.26
C ILE A 120 -14.22 2.28 19.09
N TYR A 121 -13.94 3.06 18.04
CA TYR A 121 -13.17 2.59 16.90
C TYR A 121 -11.77 2.11 17.30
N TYR A 122 -11.06 2.83 18.17
CA TYR A 122 -9.74 2.45 18.66
C TYR A 122 -9.73 1.03 19.27
N PHE A 123 -10.76 0.70 20.06
CA PHE A 123 -10.84 -0.60 20.75
C PHE A 123 -11.44 -1.73 19.90
N THR A 124 -12.17 -1.40 18.83
CA THR A 124 -12.92 -2.39 18.03
C THR A 124 -12.35 -2.61 16.62
N ILE A 125 -11.25 -1.93 16.29
CA ILE A 125 -10.60 -2.04 14.99
C ILE A 125 -10.07 -3.47 14.77
N PRO A 126 -10.41 -4.11 13.63
CA PRO A 126 -9.84 -5.42 13.32
C PRO A 126 -8.36 -5.27 13.00
N LYS A 127 -7.60 -6.36 13.17
CA LYS A 127 -6.22 -6.43 12.71
C LYS A 127 -6.17 -6.10 11.21
N LYS A 128 -5.23 -5.24 10.83
CA LYS A 128 -5.00 -4.79 9.46
C LYS A 128 -3.65 -5.27 8.99
N GLU A 129 -3.61 -5.94 7.85
CA GLU A 129 -2.38 -6.47 7.26
C GLU A 129 -2.19 -5.87 5.85
N GLU A 130 -0.93 -5.60 5.52
CA GLU A 130 -0.52 -5.21 4.18
C GLU A 130 0.61 -6.13 3.73
N ILE A 131 0.27 -7.08 2.85
CA ILE A 131 1.14 -8.19 2.46
C ILE A 131 1.15 -8.31 0.94
N TRP A 132 2.33 -8.32 0.36
CA TRP A 132 2.58 -8.55 -1.05
C TRP A 132 3.20 -9.93 -1.21
N ASN A 133 2.38 -10.92 -1.57
CA ASN A 133 2.80 -12.31 -1.74
C ASN A 133 3.19 -12.55 -3.20
N ARG A 134 4.49 -12.60 -3.46
CA ARG A 134 5.09 -12.86 -4.77
C ARG A 134 4.88 -14.29 -5.23
N GLU A 135 4.90 -15.27 -4.32
CA GLU A 135 4.76 -16.69 -4.65
C GLU A 135 3.40 -16.99 -5.30
N ASP A 136 2.32 -16.49 -4.73
CA ASP A 136 0.95 -16.68 -5.25
C ASP A 136 0.48 -15.53 -6.18
N GLY A 137 1.22 -14.42 -6.28
CA GLY A 137 0.81 -13.23 -7.04
C GLY A 137 -0.37 -12.47 -6.38
N LEU A 138 -0.49 -12.55 -5.06
CA LEU A 138 -1.58 -11.99 -4.28
C LEU A 138 -1.12 -10.75 -3.51
N VAL A 139 -1.97 -9.73 -3.46
CA VAL A 139 -1.79 -8.56 -2.61
C VAL A 139 -2.92 -8.51 -1.61
N THR A 140 -2.59 -8.39 -0.34
CA THR A 140 -3.50 -8.16 0.77
C THR A 140 -3.29 -6.74 1.26
N PHE A 141 -4.36 -5.96 1.33
CA PHE A 141 -4.33 -4.58 1.81
C PHE A 141 -5.52 -4.28 2.72
N PRO A 142 -5.40 -3.32 3.64
CA PRO A 142 -6.42 -3.10 4.66
C PRO A 142 -7.73 -2.54 4.12
N GLY A 143 -8.83 -3.13 4.55
CA GLY A 143 -10.19 -2.63 4.32
C GLY A 143 -10.48 -1.33 5.07
N LEU A 144 -11.57 -0.65 4.74
CA LEU A 144 -11.96 0.61 5.39
C LEU A 144 -12.50 0.37 6.82
N MET A 145 -11.94 1.06 7.82
CA MET A 145 -12.44 1.01 9.20
C MET A 145 -12.59 -0.42 9.75
N TRP A 146 -13.81 -0.86 10.08
CA TRP A 146 -14.11 -2.22 10.57
C TRP A 146 -14.14 -3.32 9.51
N GLN A 147 -13.95 -2.98 8.23
CA GLN A 147 -13.93 -3.99 7.17
C GLN A 147 -12.71 -4.91 7.29
N LYS A 148 -12.86 -6.16 6.89
CA LYS A 148 -11.71 -7.09 6.81
C LYS A 148 -10.75 -6.67 5.70
N ASP A 149 -9.56 -7.24 5.72
CA ASP A 149 -8.56 -7.00 4.69
C ASP A 149 -9.01 -7.58 3.34
N VAL A 150 -8.54 -6.94 2.27
CA VAL A 150 -8.88 -7.28 0.90
C VAL A 150 -7.68 -7.97 0.28
N THR A 151 -7.89 -9.20 -0.22
CA THR A 151 -6.88 -9.99 -0.90
C THR A 151 -7.30 -10.19 -2.35
N MET A 152 -6.44 -9.78 -3.29
CA MET A 152 -6.69 -9.83 -4.74
C MET A 152 -5.42 -10.21 -5.51
N GLN A 153 -5.59 -10.72 -6.73
CA GLN A 153 -4.48 -10.91 -7.67
C GLN A 153 -3.96 -9.56 -8.15
N ILE A 154 -2.63 -9.39 -8.19
CA ILE A 154 -1.97 -8.15 -8.60
C ILE A 154 -2.45 -7.63 -9.96
N GLU A 155 -2.63 -8.52 -10.94
CA GLU A 155 -3.08 -8.21 -12.30
C GLU A 155 -4.46 -7.56 -12.36
N LYS A 156 -5.28 -7.81 -11.35
CA LYS A 156 -6.66 -7.32 -11.29
C LYS A 156 -6.79 -6.06 -10.48
N ILE A 157 -5.76 -5.67 -9.72
CA ILE A 157 -5.81 -4.51 -8.83
C ILE A 157 -5.77 -3.22 -9.65
N MET A 158 -6.65 -2.29 -9.29
CA MET A 158 -6.62 -0.94 -9.86
C MET A 158 -5.74 -0.03 -9.01
N PHE A 159 -4.57 0.29 -9.56
CA PHE A 159 -3.70 1.33 -9.04
C PHE A 159 -4.13 2.71 -9.53
N LEU A 160 -4.03 3.68 -8.63
CA LEU A 160 -4.45 5.05 -8.81
C LEU A 160 -3.32 5.99 -8.40
N MET A 161 -3.25 7.13 -9.07
CA MET A 161 -2.43 8.26 -8.66
C MET A 161 -3.27 9.23 -7.83
N SER A 162 -2.73 9.68 -6.69
CA SER A 162 -3.38 10.74 -5.90
C SER A 162 -3.48 12.05 -6.71
N ALA A 163 -4.57 12.81 -6.51
CA ALA A 163 -4.67 14.14 -7.10
C ALA A 163 -3.62 15.08 -6.48
N PRO A 164 -2.91 15.91 -7.25
CA PRO A 164 -2.18 17.02 -6.68
C PRO A 164 -3.17 17.92 -5.92
N SER A 165 -2.83 18.28 -4.68
CA SER A 165 -3.62 19.26 -3.92
C SER A 165 -3.63 20.60 -4.68
N HIS A 166 -4.80 21.23 -4.82
CA HIS A 166 -4.93 22.57 -5.42
C HIS A 166 -4.10 23.65 -4.70
N THR A 167 -3.70 23.41 -3.44
CA THR A 167 -2.87 24.31 -2.63
C THR A 167 -1.36 24.06 -2.73
N GLY A 168 -0.91 23.22 -3.66
CA GLY A 168 0.51 22.98 -3.92
C GLY A 168 1.14 22.04 -2.88
N GLY A 169 1.72 20.93 -3.35
CA GLY A 169 2.51 20.03 -2.50
C GLY A 169 2.00 18.59 -2.37
N GLY A 170 0.97 18.18 -3.12
CA GLY A 170 0.63 16.76 -3.20
C GLY A 170 1.63 16.03 -4.09
N ALA A 171 2.61 15.35 -3.50
CA ALA A 171 3.39 14.33 -4.21
C ALA A 171 2.42 13.32 -4.84
N TYR A 172 2.72 12.83 -6.04
CA TYR A 172 1.94 11.76 -6.66
C TYR A 172 2.13 10.49 -5.84
N ILE A 173 1.20 10.17 -4.93
CA ILE A 173 1.29 9.02 -4.03
C ILE A 173 0.56 7.84 -4.66
N LEU A 174 1.14 6.64 -4.53
CA LEU A 174 0.53 5.40 -5.00
C LEU A 174 -0.72 5.06 -4.16
N GLN A 175 -1.80 4.76 -4.87
CA GLN A 175 -3.08 4.41 -4.26
C GLN A 175 -3.63 3.12 -4.84
N ILE A 176 -4.26 2.30 -4.00
CA ILE A 176 -5.02 1.12 -4.41
C ILE A 176 -6.51 1.43 -4.26
N ARG A 177 -7.29 1.19 -5.32
CA ARG A 177 -8.74 1.30 -5.23
C ARG A 177 -9.29 0.14 -4.43
N ARG A 178 -10.09 0.43 -3.40
CA ARG A 178 -10.83 -0.63 -2.70
C ARG A 178 -12.05 -1.11 -3.51
N PRO A 179 -12.28 -2.43 -3.61
CA PRO A 179 -13.40 -3.00 -4.36
C PRO A 179 -14.74 -2.90 -3.63
N ASP A 180 -14.73 -2.87 -2.30
CA ASP A 180 -15.92 -2.90 -1.41
C ASP A 180 -16.71 -1.59 -1.41
N HIS A 181 -16.04 -0.43 -1.37
CA HIS A 181 -16.68 0.88 -1.28
C HIS A 181 -16.01 1.95 -2.16
N GLY A 182 -16.72 2.32 -3.22
CA GLY A 182 -16.19 2.98 -4.43
C GLY A 182 -15.67 4.42 -4.34
N TYR A 183 -15.21 4.93 -3.19
CA TYR A 183 -14.66 6.30 -3.09
C TYR A 183 -13.42 6.49 -2.21
N THR A 184 -13.01 5.53 -1.38
CA THR A 184 -11.79 5.70 -0.55
C THR A 184 -10.63 4.87 -1.11
N PRO A 185 -9.59 5.50 -1.68
CA PRO A 185 -8.36 4.79 -2.00
C PRO A 185 -7.62 4.40 -0.71
N HIS A 186 -6.93 3.28 -0.75
CA HIS A 186 -5.90 2.94 0.22
C HIS A 186 -4.57 3.53 -0.25
N LEU A 187 -3.86 4.25 0.61
CA LEU A 187 -2.52 4.75 0.30
C LEU A 187 -1.52 3.62 0.51
N ALA A 188 -0.73 3.30 -0.51
CA ALA A 188 0.31 2.28 -0.44
C ALA A 188 1.68 2.83 -0.91
N PRO A 189 2.18 3.93 -0.32
CA PRO A 189 3.52 4.42 -0.62
C PRO A 189 4.54 3.47 0.00
N ILE A 190 5.56 3.10 -0.77
CA ILE A 190 6.65 2.29 -0.24
C ILE A 190 7.85 3.17 0.13
N GLY A 191 8.00 4.34 -0.48
CA GLY A 191 9.05 5.30 -0.12
C GLY A 191 9.73 5.97 -1.30
N GLY A 192 9.26 5.70 -2.53
CA GLY A 192 9.67 6.39 -3.73
C GLY A 192 9.28 7.86 -3.73
N GLN A 193 9.83 8.62 -4.66
CA GLN A 193 9.52 10.04 -4.81
C GLN A 193 8.13 10.27 -5.42
N ASN A 194 7.63 9.27 -6.14
CA ASN A 194 6.34 9.33 -6.83
C ASN A 194 5.71 7.93 -6.97
N CYS A 195 4.45 7.90 -7.40
CA CYS A 195 3.65 6.68 -7.54
C CYS A 195 4.15 5.73 -8.63
N TYR A 196 4.86 6.25 -9.64
CA TYR A 196 5.40 5.44 -10.73
C TYR A 196 6.62 4.64 -10.26
N GLU A 197 7.46 5.25 -9.41
CA GLU A 197 8.55 4.57 -8.74
C GLU A 197 8.02 3.48 -7.81
N ASP A 198 7.09 3.83 -6.92
CA ASP A 198 6.48 2.87 -5.99
C ASP A 198 5.87 1.67 -6.74
N LEU A 199 5.07 1.96 -7.79
CA LEU A 199 4.42 0.92 -8.58
C LEU A 199 5.43 0.08 -9.38
N SER A 200 6.43 0.70 -10.02
CA SER A 200 7.45 0.00 -10.80
C SER A 200 8.22 -0.98 -9.93
N TYR A 201 8.58 -0.60 -8.70
CA TYR A 201 9.27 -1.48 -7.75
C TYR A 201 8.40 -2.66 -7.34
N LEU A 202 7.13 -2.40 -6.99
CA LEU A 202 6.20 -3.44 -6.57
C LEU A 202 5.88 -4.41 -7.71
N LEU A 203 5.69 -3.92 -8.93
CA LEU A 203 5.48 -4.78 -10.09
C LEU A 203 6.72 -5.60 -10.42
N TRP A 204 7.92 -5.00 -10.36
CA TRP A 204 9.17 -5.74 -10.54
C TRP A 204 9.29 -6.83 -9.48
N TYR A 205 9.05 -6.51 -8.21
CA TYR A 205 9.07 -7.48 -7.12
C TYR A 205 8.07 -8.63 -7.36
N MET A 206 6.82 -8.31 -7.68
CA MET A 206 5.76 -9.30 -7.87
C MET A 206 5.95 -10.16 -9.13
N ASP A 207 6.76 -9.71 -10.09
CA ASP A 207 7.07 -10.46 -11.30
C ASP A 207 8.09 -11.59 -11.03
N LYS A 208 7.59 -12.81 -10.90
CA LYS A 208 8.41 -14.00 -10.59
C LYS A 208 9.39 -14.38 -11.70
N SER A 209 9.21 -13.93 -12.94
CA SER A 209 10.16 -14.19 -14.03
C SER A 209 11.34 -13.23 -14.02
N ARG A 210 11.21 -12.09 -13.33
CA ARG A 210 12.28 -11.09 -13.21
C ARG A 210 13.18 -11.38 -12.02
N PRO A 211 14.45 -10.95 -12.08
CA PRO A 211 15.31 -10.91 -10.90
C PRO A 211 14.69 -10.01 -9.83
N LEU A 212 15.06 -10.23 -8.56
CA LEU A 212 14.62 -9.35 -7.47
C LEU A 212 15.09 -7.90 -7.72
N PRO A 213 14.27 -6.89 -7.37
CA PRO A 213 14.61 -5.47 -7.58
C PRO A 213 15.97 -5.08 -6.98
N PRO A 214 16.62 -4.03 -7.52
CA PRO A 214 17.88 -3.53 -6.98
C PRO A 214 17.70 -2.98 -5.56
N GLY A 215 18.75 -3.08 -4.74
CA GLY A 215 18.73 -2.76 -3.30
C GLY A 215 19.32 -3.88 -2.46
N ASP A 216 19.69 -3.55 -1.22
CA ASP A 216 20.36 -4.45 -0.26
C ASP A 216 19.39 -5.42 0.44
N ILE A 217 18.09 -5.13 0.40
CA ILE A 217 17.03 -5.89 1.09
C ILE A 217 16.99 -7.35 0.65
N PHE A 218 17.25 -7.59 -0.64
CA PHE A 218 17.08 -8.90 -1.26
C PHE A 218 18.38 -9.63 -1.55
N ASP A 219 19.54 -9.04 -1.23
CA ASP A 219 20.85 -9.60 -1.61
C ASP A 219 21.05 -11.03 -1.14
N ALA A 220 20.62 -11.34 0.09
CA ALA A 220 20.69 -12.69 0.67
C ALA A 220 19.84 -13.74 -0.08
N TYR A 221 18.89 -13.32 -0.91
CA TYR A 221 17.96 -14.19 -1.63
C TYR A 221 18.18 -14.22 -3.14
N ARG A 222 19.07 -13.37 -3.70
CA ARG A 222 19.29 -13.24 -5.16
C ARG A 222 19.71 -14.55 -5.81
N GLU A 223 20.66 -15.26 -5.20
CA GLU A 223 21.17 -16.53 -5.73
C GLU A 223 20.09 -17.62 -5.72
N ARG A 224 19.33 -17.72 -4.62
CA ARG A 224 18.21 -18.66 -4.53
C ARG A 224 17.13 -18.36 -5.56
N ASP A 225 16.77 -17.08 -5.73
CA ASP A 225 15.78 -16.68 -6.74
C ASP A 225 16.27 -16.97 -8.16
N TYR A 226 17.56 -16.76 -8.45
CA TYR A 226 18.17 -17.11 -9.73
C TYR A 226 18.08 -18.61 -10.02
N GLU A 227 18.50 -19.47 -9.09
CA GLU A 227 18.45 -20.94 -9.26
C GLU A 227 17.01 -21.43 -9.45
N ARG A 228 16.04 -20.85 -8.72
CA ARG A 228 14.62 -21.13 -8.93
C ARG A 228 14.16 -20.76 -10.34
N ARG A 229 14.50 -19.56 -10.84
CA ARG A 229 14.11 -19.12 -12.19
C ARG A 229 14.79 -19.94 -13.27
N LYS A 230 16.05 -20.32 -13.06
CA LYS A 230 16.81 -21.24 -13.91
C LYS A 230 16.11 -22.60 -14.01
N ALA A 231 15.69 -23.17 -12.88
CA ALA A 231 14.93 -24.42 -12.84
C ALA A 231 13.57 -24.31 -13.55
N ALA A 232 12.95 -23.13 -13.53
CA ALA A 232 11.71 -22.83 -14.28
C ALA A 232 11.94 -22.50 -15.76
N GLY A 233 13.19 -22.46 -16.23
CA GLY A 233 13.53 -22.15 -17.62
C GLY A 233 13.41 -20.67 -18.00
N PHE A 234 13.55 -19.75 -17.04
CA PHE A 234 13.42 -18.30 -17.24
C PHE A 234 12.16 -17.90 -18.02
N PRO A 235 10.96 -18.09 -17.42
CA PRO A 235 9.71 -17.72 -18.08
C PRO A 235 9.69 -16.24 -18.47
N PRO A 236 8.89 -15.85 -19.48
CA PRO A 236 8.79 -14.45 -19.89
C PRO A 236 8.20 -13.57 -18.77
N PRO A 237 8.52 -12.26 -18.76
CA PRO A 237 7.99 -11.31 -17.79
C PRO A 237 6.47 -11.22 -17.82
N LEU A 238 5.84 -11.09 -16.64
CA LEU A 238 4.40 -10.86 -16.53
C LEU A 238 4.01 -9.42 -16.86
N PHE A 239 4.82 -8.45 -16.42
CA PHE A 239 4.56 -7.03 -16.66
C PHE A 239 5.52 -6.49 -17.72
N GLN A 240 5.02 -5.57 -18.54
CA GLN A 240 5.88 -4.87 -19.50
C GLN A 240 6.82 -3.91 -18.77
N SER A 241 8.00 -3.68 -19.35
CA SER A 241 9.02 -2.76 -18.82
C SER A 241 9.59 -1.91 -19.94
N THR A 242 9.90 -0.64 -19.65
CA THR A 242 10.58 0.27 -20.59
C THR A 242 12.09 0.00 -20.69
N PHE A 243 12.64 -0.72 -19.72
CA PHE A 243 14.08 -0.98 -19.61
C PHE A 243 14.35 -2.46 -19.29
N ASP A 244 15.57 -2.89 -19.58
CA ASP A 244 16.02 -4.25 -19.28
C ASP A 244 16.25 -4.43 -17.79
N THR A 245 15.85 -5.59 -17.26
CA THR A 245 16.07 -5.97 -15.86
C THR A 245 17.21 -6.97 -15.80
N PRO A 246 18.47 -6.50 -15.64
CA PRO A 246 19.65 -7.36 -15.66
C PRO A 246 19.72 -8.24 -14.42
N GLU A 247 20.34 -9.40 -14.57
CA GLU A 247 20.73 -10.26 -13.44
C GLU A 247 21.81 -9.60 -12.57
N ALA A 248 22.05 -10.18 -11.38
CA ALA A 248 23.04 -9.65 -10.44
C ALA A 248 24.48 -9.71 -10.98
N THR A 249 24.76 -10.65 -11.88
CA THR A 249 26.08 -10.81 -12.51
C THR A 249 25.97 -10.97 -14.03
N PRO A 250 26.99 -10.55 -14.80
CA PRO A 250 26.99 -10.72 -16.25
C PRO A 250 26.92 -12.19 -16.71
N GLU A 251 27.51 -13.11 -15.94
CA GLU A 251 27.48 -14.55 -16.23
C GLU A 251 26.06 -15.11 -16.11
N GLN A 252 25.32 -14.72 -15.07
CA GLN A 252 23.92 -15.09 -14.89
C GLN A 252 23.04 -14.56 -16.01
N GLN A 253 23.33 -13.35 -16.50
CA GLN A 253 22.62 -12.73 -17.63
C GLN A 253 22.81 -13.53 -18.93
N GLN A 254 24.06 -13.89 -19.26
CA GLN A 254 24.36 -14.72 -20.43
C GLN A 254 23.68 -16.10 -20.36
N GLU A 255 23.69 -16.71 -19.18
CA GLU A 255 23.04 -18.01 -18.98
C GLU A 255 21.52 -17.92 -19.11
N ARG A 256 20.91 -16.82 -18.65
CA ARG A 256 19.48 -16.54 -18.85
C ARG A 256 19.15 -16.35 -20.33
N GLU A 257 19.95 -15.61 -21.08
CA GLU A 257 19.75 -15.42 -22.52
C GLU A 257 19.88 -16.76 -23.27
N ARG A 258 20.82 -17.62 -22.85
CA ARG A 258 21.02 -18.96 -23.41
C ARG A 258 19.83 -19.90 -23.17
N ILE A 259 19.26 -19.90 -21.97
CA ILE A 259 18.19 -20.81 -21.57
C ILE A 259 16.80 -20.26 -21.96
N GLY A 260 16.56 -18.98 -21.69
CA GLY A 260 15.27 -18.32 -21.92
C GLY A 260 15.01 -18.04 -23.40
N GLY A 261 16.05 -17.77 -24.19
CA GLY A 261 15.93 -17.55 -25.63
C GLY A 261 15.29 -16.21 -26.01
N TRP A 262 15.32 -15.23 -25.10
CA TRP A 262 14.84 -13.86 -25.29
C TRP A 262 15.70 -12.86 -24.52
#